data_AF-A0AAV5VH68-F1
#
_entry.id   AF-A0AAV5VH68-F1
#
_cell.length_a   1.000
_cell.length_b   1.000
_cell.length_c   1.000
_cell.angle_alpha   90.00
_cell.angle_beta   90.00
_cell.angle_gamma   90.00
#
_symmetry.space_group_name_H-M   'P 1'
#
loop_
_entity.id
_entity.type
_entity.pdbx_description
1 polymer ?
#
loop_
_entity_poly.entity_id
_entity_poly.type
_entity_poly.pdbx_seq_one_letter_code
_entity_poly.pdbx_strand_id
1 'polypeptide(L)'
;MPFGIKSTLDLPSSPPAPLSSSSLHSVSVAPLPVPMEPTFRPRRASDSRGHKMDEIKKTCENHEDLCRQFAECSLQLRQNSAQLEILNETASFLKTRHASIRRQIAAQPSDQIELKRLEEELGKVNNQVQLWMRELEEVNDCRTELEITFVRLRAALQKSVTSVQLASIDLDLLQNRHADRWKKFLADVQAEEAAAASAAS
;
A
#
# COMPACT_ATOMS: atom_id res chain seq x y z
N MET A 1 -13.79 -24.38 20.68
CA MET A 1 -14.27 -23.31 21.59
C MET A 1 -13.06 -22.51 22.05
N PRO A 2 -13.21 -21.20 22.34
CA PRO A 2 -14.29 -20.29 21.93
C PRO A 2 -13.96 -19.79 20.49
N PHE A 3 -14.23 -18.58 19.96
CA PHE A 3 -15.12 -17.42 20.26
C PHE A 3 -15.73 -16.95 18.90
N GLY A 4 -16.70 -16.02 18.92
CA GLY A 4 -17.11 -15.24 17.74
C GLY A 4 -17.75 -13.91 18.17
N ILE A 5 -17.74 -12.88 17.31
CA ILE A 5 -18.52 -11.65 17.52
C ILE A 5 -18.88 -10.90 16.22
N LYS A 6 -20.18 -10.57 16.07
CA LYS A 6 -20.84 -9.39 15.44
C LYS A 6 -20.45 -8.97 14.01
N SER A 7 -21.36 -8.98 13.02
CA SER A 7 -22.62 -8.18 12.83
C SER A 7 -22.40 -6.80 12.18
N THR A 8 -23.01 -6.59 11.00
CA THR A 8 -23.54 -5.31 10.42
C THR A 8 -24.27 -5.73 9.12
N LEU A 9 -25.60 -5.88 9.14
CA LEU A 9 -26.59 -4.90 8.64
C LEU A 9 -26.59 -4.71 7.11
N ASP A 10 -27.23 -5.65 6.41
CA ASP A 10 -27.75 -5.43 5.04
C ASP A 10 -29.15 -4.80 5.10
N LEU A 11 -29.38 -3.76 4.28
CA LEU A 11 -30.67 -3.08 4.16
C LEU A 11 -30.88 -2.63 2.69
N PRO A 12 -31.69 -3.35 1.89
CA PRO A 12 -31.92 -3.00 0.50
C PRO A 12 -33.13 -2.04 0.32
N SER A 13 -32.83 -0.89 -0.30
CA SER A 13 -33.64 -0.13 -1.27
C SER A 13 -35.16 -0.40 -1.37
N SER A 14 -35.99 0.61 -1.05
CA SER A 14 -36.82 1.38 -2.02
C SER A 14 -37.96 2.15 -1.33
N PRO A 15 -38.28 3.40 -1.74
CA PRO A 15 -39.50 4.10 -1.31
C PRO A 15 -40.70 3.76 -2.23
N PRO A 16 -41.94 3.78 -1.71
CA PRO A 16 -43.15 3.62 -2.53
C PRO A 16 -43.58 4.93 -3.22
N ALA A 17 -44.40 4.77 -4.26
CA ALA A 17 -45.02 5.85 -5.03
C ALA A 17 -46.48 6.14 -4.54
N PRO A 18 -47.24 7.10 -5.12
CA PRO A 18 -47.87 8.17 -4.34
C PRO A 18 -49.36 7.98 -4.05
N LEU A 19 -49.91 8.87 -3.21
CA LEU A 19 -51.37 9.10 -3.10
C LEU A 19 -51.71 10.60 -3.14
N SER A 20 -52.93 10.86 -3.61
CA SER A 20 -53.38 12.15 -4.17
C SER A 20 -54.17 13.04 -3.20
N SER A 21 -54.57 14.21 -3.71
CA SER A 21 -55.49 15.23 -3.14
C SER A 21 -54.83 16.23 -2.17
N SER A 22 -55.22 17.51 -2.13
CA SER A 22 -56.46 18.14 -2.63
C SER A 22 -56.26 19.49 -3.33
N SER A 23 -57.24 19.87 -4.15
CA SER A 23 -57.37 21.17 -4.81
C SER A 23 -57.69 22.30 -3.81
N LEU A 24 -57.02 23.45 -3.93
CA LEU A 24 -57.63 24.76 -3.67
C LEU A 24 -57.06 25.87 -4.59
N HIS A 25 -57.96 26.42 -5.40
CA HIS A 25 -58.10 27.85 -5.73
C HIS A 25 -57.13 28.52 -6.71
N SER A 26 -57.72 29.00 -7.81
CA SER A 26 -57.11 29.86 -8.81
C SER A 26 -57.11 31.32 -8.34
N VAL A 27 -55.94 31.97 -8.36
CA VAL A 27 -55.81 33.43 -8.38
C VAL A 27 -54.80 33.80 -9.46
N SER A 28 -55.29 34.44 -10.52
CA SER A 28 -54.43 34.95 -11.59
C SER A 28 -53.73 36.23 -11.11
N VAL A 29 -52.41 36.20 -11.00
CA VAL A 29 -51.58 37.37 -10.70
C VAL A 29 -50.62 37.59 -11.88
N ALA A 30 -50.53 38.83 -12.35
CA ALA A 30 -49.73 39.19 -13.51
C ALA A 30 -48.23 38.88 -13.29
N PRO A 31 -47.49 38.47 -14.34
CA PRO A 31 -46.06 38.20 -14.21
C PRO A 31 -45.28 39.50 -13.98
N LEU A 32 -44.68 39.62 -12.79
CA LEU A 32 -43.63 40.61 -12.53
C LEU A 32 -42.36 40.26 -13.34
N PRO A 33 -41.57 41.26 -13.75
CA PRO A 33 -40.36 41.01 -14.52
C PRO A 33 -39.34 40.22 -13.69
N VAL A 34 -38.87 39.10 -14.25
CA VAL A 34 -37.87 38.24 -13.63
C VAL A 34 -36.53 39.01 -13.56
N PRO A 35 -35.90 39.14 -12.37
CA PRO A 35 -34.53 39.61 -12.29
C PRO A 35 -33.63 38.65 -13.07
N MET A 36 -32.91 39.15 -14.07
CA MET A 36 -31.93 38.35 -14.81
C MET A 36 -30.76 38.04 -13.88
N GLU A 37 -30.79 36.88 -13.20
CA GLU A 37 -29.60 36.38 -12.53
C GLU A 37 -28.48 36.20 -13.56
N PRO A 38 -27.28 36.75 -13.31
CA PRO A 38 -26.14 36.55 -14.19
C PRO A 38 -25.81 35.06 -14.19
N THR A 39 -26.12 34.38 -15.28
CA THR A 39 -25.94 32.94 -15.40
C THR A 39 -24.45 32.63 -15.53
N PHE A 40 -23.75 32.57 -14.39
CA PHE A 40 -22.35 32.17 -14.26
C PHE A 40 -22.18 30.73 -14.74
N ARG A 41 -22.12 30.53 -16.06
CA ARG A 41 -21.72 29.25 -16.65
C ARG A 41 -20.24 29.03 -16.32
N PRO A 42 -19.88 27.97 -15.56
CA PRO A 42 -18.48 27.64 -15.35
C PRO A 42 -17.86 27.31 -16.71
N ARG A 43 -16.92 28.15 -17.15
CA ARG A 43 -16.18 27.92 -18.41
C ARG A 43 -15.48 26.56 -18.30
N ARG A 44 -15.66 25.69 -19.32
CA ARG A 44 -15.11 24.32 -19.39
C ARG A 44 -13.57 24.30 -19.36
N ALA A 45 -13.03 24.47 -18.16
CA ALA A 45 -11.61 24.39 -17.81
C ALA A 45 -11.41 23.52 -16.55
N SER A 46 -12.35 22.60 -16.33
CA SER A 46 -12.35 21.55 -15.32
C SER A 46 -11.37 20.45 -15.69
N ASP A 47 -11.43 19.98 -16.93
CA ASP A 47 -10.96 18.64 -17.30
C ASP A 47 -9.44 18.51 -17.19
N SER A 48 -8.70 19.52 -17.69
CA SER A 48 -7.23 19.58 -17.56
C SER A 48 -6.73 19.79 -16.12
N ARG A 49 -7.56 20.34 -15.22
CA ARG A 49 -7.20 20.50 -13.79
C ARG A 49 -7.52 19.24 -12.98
N GLY A 50 -8.64 18.58 -13.26
CA GLY A 50 -8.95 17.26 -12.71
C GLY A 50 -7.83 16.26 -13.06
N HIS A 51 -7.52 16.14 -14.35
CA HIS A 51 -6.45 15.28 -14.87
C HIS A 51 -5.12 15.45 -14.11
N LYS A 52 -4.64 16.69 -13.94
CA LYS A 52 -3.38 16.96 -13.23
C LYS A 52 -3.44 16.61 -11.74
N MET A 53 -4.57 16.85 -11.08
CA MET A 53 -4.76 16.44 -9.69
C MET A 53 -4.77 14.91 -9.55
N ASP A 54 -5.37 14.20 -10.51
CA ASP A 54 -5.44 12.74 -10.50
C ASP A 54 -4.07 12.10 -10.86
N GLU A 55 -3.27 12.74 -11.73
CA GLU A 55 -1.85 12.38 -11.96
C GLU A 55 -0.99 12.53 -10.68
N ILE A 56 -1.19 13.61 -9.92
CA ILE A 56 -0.52 13.84 -8.62
C ILE A 56 -0.91 12.75 -7.62
N LYS A 57 -2.21 12.48 -7.42
CA LYS A 57 -2.70 11.41 -6.53
C LYS A 57 -2.10 10.06 -6.89
N LYS A 58 -2.19 9.67 -8.16
CA LYS A 58 -1.63 8.41 -8.67
C LYS A 58 -0.12 8.30 -8.42
N THR A 59 0.60 9.42 -8.47
CA THR A 59 2.05 9.45 -8.17
C THR A 59 2.31 9.16 -6.69
N CYS A 60 1.50 9.72 -5.78
CA CYS A 60 1.57 9.44 -4.35
C CYS A 60 1.15 7.99 -4.01
N GLU A 61 0.03 7.51 -4.56
CA GLU A 61 -0.46 6.13 -4.38
C GLU A 61 0.60 5.09 -4.78
N ASN A 62 1.21 5.26 -5.97
CA ASN A 62 2.31 4.41 -6.43
C ASN A 62 3.54 4.48 -5.48
N HIS A 63 3.81 5.63 -4.88
CA HIS A 63 4.92 5.79 -3.93
C HIS A 63 4.65 5.07 -2.61
N GLU A 64 3.44 5.18 -2.08
CA GLU A 64 3.00 4.47 -0.87
C GLU A 64 3.04 2.95 -1.06
N ASP A 65 2.58 2.45 -2.20
CA ASP A 65 2.65 1.04 -2.55
C ASP A 65 4.10 0.54 -2.70
N LEU A 66 5.00 1.33 -3.30
CA LEU A 66 6.43 1.01 -3.36
C LEU A 66 7.08 1.01 -1.97
N CYS A 67 6.73 1.96 -1.10
CA CYS A 67 7.19 1.99 0.29
C CYS A 67 6.75 0.74 1.05
N ARG A 68 5.49 0.32 0.89
CA ARG A 68 4.93 -0.89 1.51
C ARG A 68 5.66 -2.15 1.04
N GLN A 69 5.84 -2.31 -0.28
CA GLN A 69 6.57 -3.44 -0.87
C GLN A 69 8.04 -3.48 -0.42
N PHE A 70 8.71 -2.32 -0.36
CA PHE A 70 10.09 -2.23 0.09
C PHE A 70 10.24 -2.58 1.58
N ALA A 71 9.32 -2.14 2.43
CA ALA A 71 9.30 -2.49 3.85
C ALA A 71 9.07 -3.99 4.09
N GLU A 72 8.14 -4.60 3.34
CA GLU A 72 7.85 -6.04 3.40
C GLU A 72 9.06 -6.87 2.95
N CYS A 73 9.64 -6.56 1.79
CA CYS A 73 10.87 -7.21 1.30
C CYS A 73 12.05 -7.05 2.30
N SER A 74 12.15 -5.90 2.97
CA SER A 74 13.14 -5.66 4.04
C SER A 74 12.87 -6.46 5.33
N LEU A 75 11.63 -6.86 5.60
CA LEU A 75 11.28 -7.77 6.69
C LEU A 75 11.64 -9.21 6.31
N GLN A 76 11.26 -9.65 5.11
CA GLN A 76 11.55 -10.98 4.58
C GLN A 76 13.06 -11.25 4.51
N LEU A 77 13.86 -10.30 4.05
CA LEU A 77 15.33 -10.40 4.07
C LEU A 77 15.91 -10.61 5.48
N ARG A 78 15.33 -9.97 6.50
CA ARG A 78 15.75 -10.14 7.91
C ARG A 78 15.33 -11.51 8.47
N GLN A 79 14.13 -11.97 8.14
CA GLN A 79 13.65 -13.30 8.53
C GLN A 79 14.51 -14.40 7.89
N ASN A 80 14.80 -14.28 6.59
CA ASN A 80 15.69 -15.20 5.88
C ASN A 80 17.12 -15.19 6.47
N SER A 81 17.66 -14.03 6.84
CA SER A 81 18.94 -13.96 7.57
C SER A 81 18.91 -14.69 8.92
N ALA A 82 17.79 -14.61 9.68
CA ALA A 82 17.64 -15.38 10.92
C ALA A 82 17.49 -16.90 10.67
N GLN A 83 16.84 -17.31 9.57
CA GLN A 83 16.80 -18.73 9.15
C GLN A 83 18.21 -19.26 8.85
N LEU A 84 19.04 -18.49 8.13
CA LEU A 84 20.43 -18.87 7.86
C LEU A 84 21.28 -18.97 9.14
N GLU A 85 21.03 -18.14 10.14
CA GLU A 85 21.68 -18.22 11.46
C GLU A 85 21.33 -19.54 12.18
N ILE A 86 20.03 -19.89 12.23
CA ILE A 86 19.54 -21.16 12.79
C ILE A 86 20.12 -22.37 12.03
N LEU A 87 20.21 -22.29 10.70
CA LEU A 87 20.82 -23.34 9.88
C LEU A 87 22.32 -23.49 10.16
N ASN A 88 23.04 -22.40 10.44
CA ASN A 88 24.47 -22.43 10.79
C ASN A 88 24.71 -23.02 12.20
N GLU A 89 23.84 -22.73 13.17
CA GLU A 89 23.84 -23.41 14.47
C GLU A 89 23.57 -24.92 14.32
N THR A 90 22.57 -25.27 13.51
CA THR A 90 22.20 -26.66 13.20
C THR A 90 23.36 -27.41 12.52
N ALA A 91 24.06 -26.78 11.58
CA ALA A 91 25.26 -27.34 10.95
C ALA A 91 26.35 -27.64 11.99
N SER A 92 26.57 -26.71 12.93
CA SER A 92 27.55 -26.83 14.01
C SER A 92 27.20 -27.96 14.98
N PHE A 93 25.92 -28.10 15.33
CA PHE A 93 25.40 -29.21 16.12
C PHE A 93 25.60 -30.56 15.42
N LEU A 94 25.15 -30.70 14.16
CA LEU A 94 25.25 -31.94 13.38
C LEU A 94 26.72 -32.37 13.19
N LYS A 95 27.61 -31.42 12.87
CA LYS A 95 29.06 -31.65 12.78
C LYS A 95 29.63 -32.17 14.10
N THR A 96 29.25 -31.58 15.22
CA THR A 96 29.70 -31.97 16.56
C THR A 96 29.17 -33.35 16.95
N ARG A 97 27.88 -33.65 16.70
CA ARG A 97 27.29 -34.97 16.95
C ARG A 97 27.96 -36.05 16.10
N HIS A 98 28.08 -35.84 14.79
CA HIS A 98 28.75 -36.77 13.88
C HIS A 98 30.20 -37.04 14.31
N ALA A 99 30.97 -35.99 14.63
CA ALA A 99 32.35 -36.14 15.12
C ALA A 99 32.45 -36.88 16.47
N SER A 100 31.43 -36.77 17.34
CA SER A 100 31.35 -37.51 18.60
C SER A 100 31.08 -39.00 18.37
N ILE A 101 30.06 -39.34 17.56
CA ILE A 101 29.73 -40.74 17.21
C ILE A 101 30.92 -41.41 16.50
N ARG A 102 31.54 -40.73 15.53
CA ARG A 102 32.74 -41.23 14.83
C ARG A 102 33.89 -41.55 15.79
N ARG A 103 34.12 -40.73 16.82
CA ARG A 103 35.14 -40.99 17.85
C ARG A 103 34.78 -42.19 18.73
N GLN A 104 33.51 -42.35 19.08
CA GLN A 104 33.03 -43.51 19.85
C GLN A 104 33.18 -44.81 19.06
N ILE A 105 32.82 -44.82 17.77
CA ILE A 105 33.04 -45.97 16.88
C ILE A 105 34.54 -46.27 16.70
N ALA A 106 35.37 -45.23 16.48
CA ALA A 106 36.81 -45.38 16.30
C ALA A 106 37.54 -45.93 17.54
N ALA A 107 36.96 -45.78 18.74
CA ALA A 107 37.47 -46.37 19.97
C ALA A 107 37.26 -47.90 20.07
N GLN A 108 36.61 -48.52 19.07
CA GLN A 108 36.28 -49.95 18.99
C GLN A 108 35.58 -50.48 20.25
N PRO A 109 34.27 -50.16 20.44
CA PRO A 109 33.49 -50.69 21.55
C PRO A 109 33.54 -52.23 21.57
N SER A 110 33.87 -52.80 22.73
CA SER A 110 33.89 -54.26 22.92
C SER A 110 32.49 -54.90 22.82
N ASP A 111 31.43 -54.11 23.02
CA ASP A 111 30.05 -54.55 22.85
C ASP A 111 29.57 -54.31 21.41
N GLN A 112 29.20 -55.40 20.73
CA GLN A 112 28.65 -55.36 19.38
C GLN A 112 27.25 -54.71 19.33
N ILE A 113 26.49 -54.70 20.43
CA ILE A 113 25.19 -54.03 20.50
C ILE A 113 25.39 -52.51 20.54
N GLU A 114 26.29 -52.01 21.38
CA GLU A 114 26.69 -50.60 21.41
C GLU A 114 27.22 -50.12 20.04
N LEU A 115 28.09 -50.90 19.39
CA LEU A 115 28.60 -50.55 18.06
C LEU A 115 27.47 -50.37 17.03
N LYS A 116 26.54 -51.33 16.93
CA LYS A 116 25.38 -51.23 16.02
C LYS A 116 24.51 -50.02 16.32
N ARG A 117 24.26 -49.73 17.60
CA ARG A 117 23.52 -48.53 18.02
C ARG A 117 24.19 -47.24 17.55
N LEU A 118 25.52 -47.16 17.65
CA LEU A 118 26.28 -45.99 17.19
C LEU A 118 26.25 -45.86 15.66
N GLU A 119 26.32 -46.97 14.91
CA GLU A 119 26.17 -46.99 13.45
C GLU A 119 24.78 -46.54 13.00
N GLU A 120 23.72 -47.02 13.65
CA GLU A 120 22.35 -46.55 13.40
C GLU A 120 22.18 -45.05 13.68
N GLU A 121 22.78 -44.55 14.77
CA GLU A 121 22.72 -43.12 15.09
C GLU A 121 23.54 -42.27 14.10
N LEU A 122 24.68 -42.77 13.64
CA LEU A 122 25.45 -42.15 12.56
C LEU A 122 24.60 -42.04 11.28
N GLY A 123 23.82 -43.08 10.95
CA GLY A 123 22.85 -43.05 9.87
C GLY A 123 21.74 -42.00 10.06
N LYS A 124 21.19 -41.87 11.28
CA LYS A 124 20.21 -40.83 11.63
C LYS A 124 20.78 -39.41 11.45
N VAL A 125 22.01 -39.17 11.92
CA VAL A 125 22.69 -37.88 11.74
C VAL A 125 22.98 -37.61 10.26
N ASN A 126 23.38 -38.61 9.48
CA ASN A 126 23.56 -38.45 8.05
C ASN A 126 22.25 -38.05 7.34
N ASN A 127 21.11 -38.66 7.71
CA ASN A 127 19.81 -38.28 7.17
C ASN A 127 19.41 -36.84 7.58
N GLN A 128 19.72 -36.41 8.80
CA GLN A 128 19.53 -35.02 9.22
C GLN A 128 20.39 -34.04 8.41
N VAL A 129 21.64 -34.40 8.08
CA VAL A 129 22.50 -33.60 7.20
C VAL A 129 21.91 -33.49 5.78
N GLN A 130 21.31 -34.55 5.23
CA GLN A 130 20.62 -34.48 3.93
C GLN A 130 19.41 -33.55 3.94
N LEU A 131 18.62 -33.54 5.02
CA LEU A 131 17.50 -32.61 5.19
C LEU A 131 18.00 -31.17 5.34
N TRP A 132 19.00 -30.95 6.19
CA TRP A 132 19.62 -29.63 6.40
C TRP A 132 20.23 -29.05 5.11
N MET A 133 20.86 -29.86 4.26
CA MET A 133 21.39 -29.38 2.97
C MET A 133 20.27 -28.90 2.03
N ARG A 134 19.13 -29.61 2.00
CA ARG A 134 17.97 -29.19 1.21
C ARG A 134 17.35 -27.90 1.75
N GLU A 135 17.16 -27.80 3.06
CA GLU A 135 16.61 -26.59 3.69
C GLU A 135 17.54 -25.37 3.46
N LEU A 136 18.86 -25.59 3.48
CA LEU A 136 19.84 -24.57 3.13
C LEU A 136 19.76 -24.12 1.66
N GLU A 137 19.56 -25.06 0.72
CA GLU A 137 19.33 -24.76 -0.70
C GLU A 137 18.04 -23.93 -0.89
N GLU A 138 16.92 -24.38 -0.31
CA GLU A 138 15.62 -23.69 -0.36
C GLU A 138 15.68 -22.26 0.24
N VAL A 139 16.35 -22.09 1.38
CA VAL A 139 16.54 -20.77 2.03
C VAL A 139 17.48 -19.87 1.22
N ASN A 140 18.50 -20.43 0.54
CA ASN A 140 19.45 -19.68 -0.29
C ASN A 140 18.84 -19.22 -1.63
N ASP A 141 18.01 -20.05 -2.26
CA ASP A 141 17.27 -19.66 -3.46
C ASP A 141 16.27 -18.53 -3.14
N CYS A 142 15.53 -18.68 -2.04
CA CYS A 142 14.68 -17.63 -1.49
C CYS A 142 15.47 -16.33 -1.20
N ARG A 143 16.67 -16.44 -0.61
CA ARG A 143 17.55 -15.29 -0.36
C ARG A 143 17.89 -14.54 -1.66
N THR A 144 18.25 -15.29 -2.70
CA THR A 144 18.68 -14.73 -3.99
C THR A 144 17.55 -13.94 -4.66
N GLU A 145 16.34 -14.50 -4.70
CA GLU A 145 15.16 -13.80 -5.25
C GLU A 145 14.76 -12.57 -4.42
N LEU A 146 14.87 -12.63 -3.10
CA LEU A 146 14.65 -11.48 -2.21
C LEU A 146 15.67 -10.36 -2.45
N GLU A 147 16.95 -10.67 -2.63
CA GLU A 147 17.98 -9.66 -2.92
C GLU A 147 17.78 -8.99 -4.29
N ILE A 148 17.47 -9.77 -5.34
CA ILE A 148 17.12 -9.25 -6.66
C ILE A 148 15.91 -8.31 -6.56
N THR A 149 14.88 -8.73 -5.83
CA THR A 149 13.65 -7.94 -5.62
C THR A 149 13.93 -6.66 -4.84
N PHE A 150 14.74 -6.74 -3.78
CA PHE A 150 15.14 -5.58 -2.97
C PHE A 150 15.91 -4.54 -3.78
N VAL A 151 16.85 -4.95 -4.64
CA VAL A 151 17.58 -4.04 -5.53
C VAL A 151 16.64 -3.36 -6.53
N ARG A 152 15.71 -4.12 -7.13
CA ARG A 152 14.69 -3.57 -8.05
C ARG A 152 13.77 -2.56 -7.35
N LEU A 153 13.24 -2.91 -6.17
CA LEU A 153 12.39 -2.03 -5.37
C LEU A 153 13.14 -0.78 -4.90
N ARG A 154 14.40 -0.89 -4.48
CA ARG A 154 15.25 0.26 -4.11
C ARG A 154 15.38 1.25 -5.26
N ALA A 155 15.68 0.76 -6.46
CA ALA A 155 15.83 1.60 -7.65
C ALA A 155 14.50 2.23 -8.10
N ALA A 156 13.38 1.51 -7.96
CA ALA A 156 12.04 2.05 -8.23
C ALA A 156 11.65 3.14 -7.21
N LEU A 157 11.90 2.89 -5.92
CA LEU A 157 11.63 3.82 -4.83
C LEU A 157 12.44 5.11 -4.96
N GLN A 158 13.73 5.03 -5.31
CA GLN A 158 14.57 6.20 -5.58
C GLN A 158 14.00 7.10 -6.69
N LYS A 159 13.53 6.51 -7.79
CA LYS A 159 12.87 7.27 -8.88
C LYS A 159 11.53 7.87 -8.42
N SER A 160 10.75 7.08 -7.67
CA SER A 160 9.44 7.48 -7.16
C SER A 160 9.52 8.67 -6.20
N VAL A 161 10.55 8.77 -5.35
CA VAL A 161 10.78 9.96 -4.50
C VAL A 161 10.91 11.23 -5.35
N THR A 162 11.68 11.19 -6.44
CA THR A 162 11.78 12.34 -7.36
C THR A 162 10.44 12.65 -8.04
N SER A 163 9.67 11.63 -8.44
CA SER A 163 8.32 11.85 -8.99
C SER A 163 7.38 12.52 -7.98
N VAL A 164 7.40 12.14 -6.71
CA VAL A 164 6.60 12.77 -5.65
C VAL A 164 7.04 14.22 -5.40
N GLN A 165 8.35 14.49 -5.42
CA GLN A 165 8.87 15.87 -5.32
C GLN A 165 8.37 16.76 -6.47
N LEU A 166 8.37 16.26 -7.71
CA LEU A 166 7.80 16.97 -8.86
C LEU A 166 6.29 17.16 -8.73
N ALA A 167 5.56 16.13 -8.30
CA ALA A 167 4.11 16.21 -8.06
C ALA A 167 3.74 17.23 -6.96
N SER A 168 4.59 17.40 -5.95
CA SER A 168 4.44 18.46 -4.93
C SER A 168 4.60 19.85 -5.54
N ILE A 169 5.60 20.06 -6.40
CA ILE A 169 5.80 21.34 -7.10
C ILE A 169 4.61 21.65 -8.03
N ASP A 170 4.10 20.64 -8.75
CA ASP A 170 2.91 20.80 -9.59
C ASP A 170 1.66 21.13 -8.77
N LEU A 171 1.51 20.57 -7.56
CA LEU A 171 0.45 20.90 -6.62
C LEU A 171 0.53 22.37 -6.17
N ASP A 172 1.71 22.84 -5.77
CA ASP A 172 1.94 24.24 -5.37
C ASP A 172 1.62 25.21 -6.53
N LEU A 173 2.03 24.86 -7.76
CA LEU A 173 1.71 25.64 -8.96
C LEU A 173 0.20 25.65 -9.27
N LEU A 174 -0.51 24.54 -9.04
CA LEU A 174 -1.96 24.47 -9.17
C LEU A 174 -2.68 25.32 -8.11
N GLN A 175 -2.22 25.30 -6.86
CA GLN A 175 -2.74 26.10 -5.75
C GLN A 175 -2.54 27.60 -6.01
N ASN A 176 -1.33 28.03 -6.38
CA ASN A 176 -1.03 29.42 -6.71
C ASN A 176 -1.91 29.94 -7.86
N ARG A 177 -2.01 29.18 -8.96
CA ARG A 177 -2.93 29.49 -10.08
C ARG A 177 -4.40 29.51 -9.67
N HIS A 178 -4.80 28.76 -8.64
CA HIS A 178 -6.15 28.83 -8.08
C HIS A 178 -6.35 30.14 -7.31
N ALA A 179 -5.43 30.47 -6.40
CA ALA A 179 -5.47 31.71 -5.63
C ALA A 179 -5.51 32.95 -6.53
N ASP A 180 -4.69 33.01 -7.58
CA ASP A 180 -4.65 34.18 -8.48
C ASP A 180 -5.93 34.37 -9.30
N ARG A 181 -6.55 33.27 -9.75
CA ARG A 181 -7.89 33.32 -10.37
C ARG A 181 -8.94 33.80 -9.39
N TRP A 182 -8.87 33.40 -8.12
CA TRP A 182 -9.81 33.80 -7.10
C TRP A 182 -9.67 35.28 -6.72
N LYS A 183 -8.43 35.77 -6.54
CA LYS A 183 -8.14 37.20 -6.35
C LYS A 183 -8.70 38.03 -7.50
N LYS A 184 -8.47 37.60 -8.76
CA LYS A 184 -9.02 38.30 -9.92
C LYS A 184 -10.54 38.31 -9.92
N PHE A 185 -11.19 37.16 -9.71
CA PHE A 185 -12.65 37.08 -9.62
C PHE A 185 -13.24 38.03 -8.57
N LEU A 186 -12.66 38.08 -7.36
CA LEU A 186 -13.09 39.01 -6.31
C LEU A 186 -12.90 40.48 -6.70
N ALA A 187 -11.80 40.83 -7.37
CA ALA A 187 -11.55 42.18 -7.85
C ALA A 187 -12.51 42.59 -8.99
N ASP A 188 -12.81 41.66 -9.90
CA ASP A 188 -13.77 41.86 -10.98
C ASP A 188 -15.18 42.12 -10.39
N VAL A 189 -15.62 41.35 -9.39
CA VAL A 189 -16.90 41.56 -8.67
C VAL A 189 -16.95 42.92 -7.95
N GLN A 190 -15.88 43.30 -7.23
CA GLN A 190 -15.82 44.61 -6.56
C GLN A 190 -15.88 45.79 -7.54
N ALA A 191 -15.30 45.64 -8.74
CA ALA A 191 -15.38 46.64 -9.79
C ALA A 191 -16.81 46.75 -10.39
N GLU A 192 -17.50 45.62 -10.57
CA GLU A 192 -18.90 45.59 -11.01
C GLU A 192 -19.84 46.23 -9.97
N GLU A 193 -19.66 45.94 -8.68
CA GLU A 193 -20.43 46.56 -7.58
C GLU A 193 -20.20 48.08 -7.49
N ALA A 194 -18.94 48.53 -7.59
CA ALA A 194 -18.60 49.96 -7.58
C ALA A 194 -19.17 50.70 -8.81
N ALA A 195 -19.13 50.08 -9.99
CA ALA A 195 -19.73 50.63 -11.20
C ALA A 195 -21.26 50.76 -11.06
N ALA A 196 -21.93 49.72 -10.56
CA ALA A 196 -23.38 49.73 -10.32
C ALA A 196 -23.79 50.82 -9.30
N ALA A 197 -23.04 50.99 -8.21
CA ALA A 197 -23.26 52.06 -7.25
C ALA A 197 -23.09 53.46 -7.87
N SER A 198 -22.09 53.65 -8.73
CA SER A 198 -21.85 54.93 -9.42
C SER A 198 -22.91 55.28 -10.46
N ALA A 199 -23.59 54.27 -11.04
CA ALA A 199 -24.68 54.46 -12.01
C ALA A 199 -26.06 54.71 -11.34
N ALA A 200 -26.14 54.59 -10.02
CA ALA A 200 -27.36 54.78 -9.23
C ALA A 200 -27.38 56.10 -8.42
N SER A 201 -26.34 56.94 -8.56
CA SER A 201 -26.25 58.31 -8.01
C SER A 201 -26.37 59.36 -9.12
#